data_AF-A0A563VZ86-F1
#
_entry.id   AF-A0A563VZ86-F1
#
_cell.length_a   1.000
_cell.length_b   1.000
_cell.length_c   1.000
_cell.angle_alpha   90.00
_cell.angle_beta   90.00
_cell.angle_gamma   90.00
#
_symmetry.space_group_name_H-M   'P 1'
#
loop_
_entity.id
_entity.type
_entity.pdbx_description
1 polymer ?
#
loop_
_entity_poly.entity_id
_entity_poly.type
_entity_poly.pdbx_seq_one_letter_code
_entity_poly.pdbx_strand_id
1 'polypeptide(L)'
;MLLQLGKLLQSKFVIIGAMVLLLTWFSAAFAVDRRSIFLPGETSNGHVLFENSCKSCHEGFKPVTNETCNRCHEAELATDFHSEKKFRDPRWAELRENLDVLTCTACHEEHVHMFGRGVHLQPDLCMACHQGVIEGELASHNDFTPDGCWTGGCHNFHDHRSISTGFLRKNLDRPWILPEPALPERTVEVKLQTPPEADLIEAFLKEGK
;
A
#
# COMPACT_ATOMS: atom_id res chain seq x y z
N MET A 1 -58.66 -9.67 11.29
CA MET A 1 -57.18 -9.64 11.39
C MET A 1 -56.47 -9.51 10.05
N LEU A 2 -57.09 -9.79 8.88
CA LEU A 2 -56.44 -9.65 7.56
C LEU A 2 -56.38 -8.20 6.99
N LEU A 3 -57.27 -7.29 7.39
CA LEU A 3 -57.33 -5.93 6.81
C LEU A 3 -56.21 -4.97 7.25
N GLN A 4 -55.49 -5.27 8.35
CA GLN A 4 -54.39 -4.43 8.82
C GLN A 4 -53.05 -4.73 8.13
N LEU A 5 -52.89 -5.91 7.54
CA LEU A 5 -51.67 -6.31 6.85
C LEU A 5 -51.43 -5.50 5.56
N GLY A 6 -52.50 -5.14 4.84
CA GLY A 6 -52.41 -4.37 3.59
C GLY A 6 -52.00 -2.90 3.77
N LYS A 7 -52.18 -2.32 4.96
CA LYS A 7 -51.70 -0.96 5.26
C LYS A 7 -50.21 -0.91 5.57
N LEU A 8 -49.65 -1.98 6.16
CA LEU A 8 -48.20 -2.13 6.39
C LEU A 8 -47.40 -2.29 5.09
N LEU A 9 -48.04 -2.75 4.00
CA LEU A 9 -47.45 -2.82 2.66
C LEU A 9 -47.58 -1.52 1.85
N GLN A 10 -48.07 -0.41 2.42
CA GLN A 10 -47.95 0.88 1.73
C GLN A 10 -46.48 1.28 1.64
N SER A 11 -46.05 1.78 0.47
CA SER A 11 -44.62 2.05 0.20
C SER A 11 -43.95 2.90 1.27
N LYS A 12 -44.69 3.81 1.94
CA LYS A 12 -44.19 4.64 3.04
C LYS A 12 -43.77 3.81 4.27
N PHE A 13 -44.55 2.82 4.69
CA PHE A 13 -44.21 1.97 5.83
C PHE A 13 -43.07 1.00 5.50
N VAL A 14 -43.00 0.54 4.24
CA VAL A 14 -41.87 -0.25 3.74
C VAL A 14 -40.58 0.58 3.71
N ILE A 15 -40.64 1.82 3.22
CA ILE A 15 -39.49 2.75 3.21
C ILE A 15 -39.03 3.07 4.64
N ILE A 16 -39.97 3.42 5.53
CA ILE A 16 -39.64 3.70 6.95
C ILE A 16 -39.02 2.46 7.60
N GLY A 17 -39.60 1.27 7.38
CA GLY A 17 -39.04 0.01 7.87
C GLY A 17 -37.63 -0.25 7.37
N ALA A 18 -37.38 -0.04 6.07
CA ALA A 18 -36.06 -0.19 5.46
C ALA A 18 -35.05 0.83 6.02
N MET A 19 -35.44 2.08 6.22
CA MET A 19 -34.59 3.12 6.82
C MET A 19 -34.23 2.78 8.27
N VAL A 20 -35.20 2.33 9.08
CA VAL A 20 -34.95 1.89 10.46
C VAL A 20 -34.00 0.69 10.47
N LEU A 21 -34.20 -0.27 9.58
CA LEU A 21 -33.33 -1.43 9.48
C LEU A 21 -31.90 -1.04 9.08
N LEU A 22 -31.73 -0.17 8.08
CA LEU A 22 -30.43 0.38 7.70
C LEU A 22 -29.75 1.13 8.85
N LEU A 23 -30.48 2.01 9.55
CA LEU A 23 -29.95 2.75 10.69
C LEU A 23 -29.52 1.82 11.82
N THR A 24 -30.35 0.84 12.19
CA THR A 24 -30.00 -0.15 13.23
C THR A 24 -28.80 -0.99 12.83
N TRP A 25 -28.71 -1.41 11.57
CA TRP A 25 -27.56 -2.14 11.05
C TRP A 25 -26.28 -1.29 11.08
N PHE A 26 -26.37 -0.03 10.64
CA PHE A 26 -25.25 0.91 10.65
C PHE A 26 -24.76 1.18 12.08
N SER A 27 -25.68 1.48 13.01
CA SER A 27 -25.35 1.68 14.42
C SER A 27 -24.75 0.42 15.06
N ALA A 28 -25.27 -0.76 14.74
CA ALA A 28 -24.72 -2.02 15.23
C ALA A 28 -23.29 -2.26 14.70
N ALA A 29 -23.04 -2.02 13.41
CA ALA A 29 -21.72 -2.15 12.81
C ALA A 29 -20.66 -1.26 13.49
N PHE A 30 -21.01 -0.03 13.85
CA PHE A 30 -20.16 0.84 14.69
C PHE A 30 -19.97 0.29 16.12
N ALA A 31 -21.05 -0.18 16.75
CA ALA A 31 -20.99 -0.69 18.12
C ALA A 31 -20.15 -1.96 18.27
N VAL A 32 -20.10 -2.82 17.25
CA VAL A 32 -19.30 -4.05 17.23
C VAL A 32 -17.95 -3.89 16.52
N ASP A 33 -17.53 -2.65 16.27
CA ASP A 33 -16.25 -2.30 15.64
C ASP A 33 -15.98 -2.94 14.26
N ARG A 34 -17.04 -3.23 13.49
CA ARG A 34 -16.96 -3.78 12.12
C ARG A 34 -16.60 -2.69 11.10
N ARG A 35 -15.46 -2.01 11.30
CA ARG A 35 -15.05 -0.85 10.50
C ARG A 35 -14.77 -1.17 9.03
N SER A 36 -14.40 -2.41 8.72
CA SER A 36 -14.11 -2.86 7.34
C SER A 36 -15.28 -2.67 6.38
N ILE A 37 -16.52 -2.66 6.88
CA ILE A 37 -17.74 -2.40 6.09
C ILE A 37 -17.77 -0.97 5.53
N PHE A 38 -17.01 -0.05 6.13
CA PHE A 38 -16.98 1.37 5.77
C PHE A 38 -15.73 1.78 4.99
N LEU A 39 -14.91 0.81 4.56
CA LEU A 39 -13.74 1.09 3.74
C LEU A 39 -14.18 1.51 2.32
N PRO A 40 -13.72 2.65 1.80
CA PRO A 40 -13.98 3.05 0.42
C PRO A 40 -13.40 2.08 -0.62
N GLY A 41 -12.34 1.36 -0.25
CA GLY A 41 -11.61 0.41 -1.07
C GLY A 41 -10.58 -0.37 -0.26
N GLU A 42 -9.83 -1.22 -0.94
CA GLU A 42 -8.81 -2.08 -0.34
C GLU A 42 -7.58 -1.28 0.10
N THR A 43 -6.93 -1.76 1.16
CA THR A 43 -5.66 -1.17 1.58
C THR A 43 -4.55 -1.54 0.60
N SER A 44 -3.57 -0.66 0.40
CA SER A 44 -2.39 -0.88 -0.42
C SER A 44 -1.66 -2.14 0.04
N ASN A 45 -1.02 -2.84 -0.89
CA ASN A 45 -0.36 -4.11 -0.56
C ASN A 45 0.73 -3.95 0.51
N GLY A 46 1.38 -2.78 0.58
CA GLY A 46 2.37 -2.46 1.61
C GLY A 46 1.76 -2.29 3.00
N HIS A 47 0.47 -1.97 3.09
CA HIS A 47 -0.22 -1.69 4.34
C HIS A 47 -1.35 -2.69 4.67
N VAL A 48 -1.56 -3.73 3.87
CA VAL A 48 -2.62 -4.74 4.10
C VAL A 48 -2.59 -5.35 5.51
N LEU A 49 -1.41 -5.47 6.13
CA LEU A 49 -1.26 -5.96 7.50
C LEU A 49 -1.91 -5.06 8.55
N PHE A 50 -2.13 -3.78 8.24
CA PHE A 50 -2.77 -2.81 9.13
C PHE A 50 -4.29 -2.79 9.05
N GLU A 51 -4.92 -3.60 8.19
CA GLU A 51 -6.39 -3.70 8.13
C GLU A 51 -7.01 -4.18 9.45
N ASN A 52 -6.25 -4.96 10.22
CA ASN A 52 -6.66 -5.39 11.56
C ASN A 52 -6.37 -4.35 12.66
N SER A 53 -5.78 -3.20 12.31
CA SER A 53 -5.41 -2.11 13.21
C SER A 53 -5.63 -0.75 12.58
N CYS A 54 -6.90 -0.41 12.26
CA CYS A 54 -7.24 0.88 11.63
C CYS A 54 -6.73 2.09 12.42
N LYS A 55 -6.53 1.94 13.75
CA LYS A 55 -6.00 2.99 14.64
C LYS A 55 -4.52 3.32 14.39
N SER A 56 -3.81 2.49 13.63
CA SER A 56 -2.47 2.79 13.16
C SER A 56 -2.45 4.02 12.24
N CYS A 57 -3.56 4.30 11.55
CA CYS A 57 -3.70 5.44 10.64
C CYS A 57 -4.79 6.43 11.08
N HIS A 58 -5.89 5.96 11.65
CA HIS A 58 -7.06 6.78 11.97
C HIS A 58 -7.24 7.06 13.46
N GLU A 59 -7.60 8.30 13.78
CA GLU A 59 -8.05 8.70 15.11
C GLU A 59 -9.51 9.19 15.04
N GLY A 60 -10.46 8.25 15.07
CA GLY A 60 -11.88 8.55 14.93
C GLY A 60 -12.19 9.14 13.54
N PHE A 61 -12.88 10.29 13.51
CA PHE A 61 -13.23 11.01 12.28
C PHE A 61 -12.22 12.10 11.91
N LYS A 62 -11.05 12.15 12.55
CA LYS A 62 -10.00 13.10 12.18
C LYS A 62 -9.37 12.71 10.83
N PRO A 63 -8.95 13.69 10.01
CA PRO A 63 -8.17 13.40 8.83
C PRO A 63 -6.83 12.75 9.21
N VAL A 64 -6.33 11.86 8.34
CA VAL A 64 -4.99 11.30 8.47
C VAL A 64 -3.98 12.42 8.20
N THR A 65 -2.96 12.52 9.06
CA THR A 65 -1.93 13.56 8.98
C THR A 65 -0.57 12.98 8.59
N ASN A 66 0.33 13.80 8.07
CA ASN A 66 1.71 13.37 7.81
C ASN A 66 2.42 12.81 9.07
N GLU A 67 2.11 13.36 10.25
CA GLU A 67 2.64 12.85 11.51
C GLU A 67 2.31 11.36 11.68
N THR A 68 1.10 10.95 11.31
CA THR A 68 0.65 9.56 11.38
C THR A 68 1.56 8.64 10.54
N CYS A 69 1.89 9.07 9.32
CA CYS A 69 2.78 8.36 8.40
C CYS A 69 4.22 8.34 8.93
N ASN A 70 4.70 9.50 9.42
CA ASN A 70 6.07 9.68 9.89
C ASN A 70 6.40 8.85 11.12
N ARG A 71 5.41 8.46 11.95
CA ARG A 71 5.65 7.52 13.06
C ARG A 71 6.32 6.21 12.64
N CYS A 72 6.16 5.81 11.37
CA CYS A 72 6.84 4.65 10.80
C CYS A 72 7.90 5.05 9.76
N HIS A 73 7.63 6.06 8.93
CA HIS A 73 8.46 6.38 7.76
C HIS A 73 9.50 7.49 7.99
N GLU A 74 9.55 8.13 9.16
CA GLU A 74 10.47 9.26 9.41
C GLU A 74 11.94 8.92 9.10
N ALA A 75 12.40 7.73 9.50
CA ALA A 75 13.77 7.30 9.26
C ALA A 75 14.09 7.13 7.76
N GLU A 76 13.13 6.68 6.96
CA GLU A 76 13.26 6.48 5.52
C GLU A 76 13.32 7.81 4.77
N LEU A 77 12.63 8.82 5.30
CA LEU A 77 12.56 10.17 4.74
C LEU A 77 13.75 11.06 5.12
N ALA A 78 14.65 10.59 5.99
CA ALA A 78 15.81 11.37 6.45
C ALA A 78 16.74 11.81 5.29
N THR A 79 16.78 11.03 4.20
CA THR A 79 17.54 11.34 2.99
C THR A 79 16.66 11.67 1.79
N ASP A 80 15.42 12.11 2.04
CA ASP A 80 14.46 12.40 0.99
C ASP A 80 14.87 13.62 0.14
N PHE A 81 15.16 13.37 -1.12
CA PHE A 81 15.40 14.38 -2.13
C PHE A 81 14.13 15.10 -2.58
N HIS A 82 12.94 14.60 -2.27
CA HIS A 82 11.66 15.28 -2.35
C HIS A 82 11.16 15.71 -0.96
N SER A 83 12.07 16.12 -0.07
CA SER A 83 11.68 16.62 1.26
C SER A 83 10.80 17.88 1.21
N GLU A 84 9.97 18.02 2.24
CA GLU A 84 9.11 19.19 2.49
C GLU A 84 9.86 20.53 2.33
N LYS A 85 11.12 20.59 2.77
CA LYS A 85 11.97 21.78 2.65
C LYS A 85 12.11 22.25 1.21
N LYS A 86 12.24 21.34 0.22
CA LYS A 86 12.35 21.71 -1.19
C LYS A 86 11.03 22.25 -1.72
N PHE A 87 9.91 21.60 -1.39
CA PHE A 87 8.61 22.06 -1.86
C PHE A 87 8.21 23.41 -1.26
N ARG A 88 8.60 23.68 -0.01
CA ARG A 88 8.37 24.98 0.62
C ARG A 88 9.26 26.11 0.07
N ASP A 89 10.23 25.82 -0.79
CA ASP A 89 11.04 26.85 -1.44
C ASP A 89 10.14 27.74 -2.32
N PRO A 90 10.14 29.07 -2.12
CA PRO A 90 9.26 29.98 -2.84
C PRO A 90 9.49 29.98 -4.35
N ARG A 91 10.66 29.54 -4.84
CA ARG A 91 10.95 29.40 -6.28
C ARG A 91 10.04 28.39 -6.98
N TRP A 92 9.46 27.45 -6.23
CA TRP A 92 8.57 26.41 -6.75
C TRP A 92 7.12 26.63 -6.36
N ALA A 93 6.76 27.84 -5.89
CA ALA A 93 5.43 28.14 -5.40
C ALA A 93 4.34 27.90 -6.45
N GLU A 94 4.60 28.23 -7.71
CA GLU A 94 3.68 28.00 -8.84
C GLU A 94 3.45 26.50 -9.07
N LEU A 95 4.50 25.67 -9.03
CA LEU A 95 4.37 24.22 -9.20
C LEU A 95 3.55 23.57 -8.07
N ARG A 96 3.55 24.16 -6.87
CA ARG A 96 2.70 23.69 -5.75
C ARG A 96 1.22 23.98 -5.94
N GLU A 97 0.83 24.78 -6.93
CA GLU A 97 -0.58 24.98 -7.26
C GLU A 97 -1.16 23.77 -8.01
N ASN A 98 -0.30 22.96 -8.66
CA ASN A 98 -0.73 21.79 -9.42
C ASN A 98 -1.04 20.57 -8.54
N LEU A 99 -0.38 20.46 -7.38
CA LEU A 99 -0.49 19.30 -6.48
C LEU A 99 -0.12 19.68 -5.04
N ASP A 100 -0.88 19.18 -4.07
CA ASP A 100 -0.60 19.38 -2.64
C ASP A 100 0.53 18.45 -2.13
N VAL A 101 1.72 18.63 -2.69
CA VAL A 101 2.95 17.87 -2.40
C VAL A 101 3.42 17.92 -0.94
N LEU A 102 2.75 18.71 -0.10
CA LEU A 102 3.05 18.80 1.32
C LEU A 102 2.33 17.74 2.14
N THR A 103 1.46 16.92 1.53
CA THR A 103 0.79 15.81 2.21
C THR A 103 1.21 14.47 1.61
N CYS A 104 1.44 13.48 2.46
CA CYS A 104 1.79 12.13 1.98
C CYS A 104 0.69 11.57 1.07
N THR A 105 -0.57 11.89 1.39
CA THR A 105 -1.77 11.43 0.68
C THR A 105 -1.96 12.06 -0.70
N ALA A 106 -1.27 13.16 -1.03
CA ALA A 106 -1.33 13.70 -2.39
C ALA A 106 -0.69 12.77 -3.44
N CYS A 107 0.22 11.91 -2.99
CA CYS A 107 0.88 10.92 -3.84
C CYS A 107 0.45 9.49 -3.46
N HIS A 108 0.40 9.20 -2.16
CA HIS A 108 0.11 7.87 -1.60
C HIS A 108 -1.27 7.83 -0.97
N GLU A 109 -2.28 7.70 -1.82
CA GLU A 109 -3.65 7.47 -1.37
C GLU A 109 -3.83 6.03 -0.86
N GLU A 110 -4.74 5.89 0.08
CA GLU A 110 -5.12 4.60 0.67
C GLU A 110 -6.60 4.34 0.41
N HIS A 111 -7.01 3.08 0.40
CA HIS A 111 -8.41 2.69 0.09
C HIS A 111 -8.87 3.05 -1.34
N VAL A 112 -7.95 3.05 -2.29
CA VAL A 112 -8.21 3.29 -3.71
C VAL A 112 -7.79 2.09 -4.54
N HIS A 113 -8.32 1.98 -5.77
CA HIS A 113 -7.93 0.88 -6.65
C HIS A 113 -6.42 0.92 -6.95
N MET A 114 -5.75 -0.20 -6.67
CA MET A 114 -4.30 -0.34 -6.82
C MET A 114 -3.97 -1.11 -8.09
N PHE A 115 -3.01 -0.61 -8.87
CA PHE A 115 -2.51 -1.29 -10.07
C PHE A 115 -1.47 -2.38 -9.74
N GLY A 116 -1.74 -3.22 -8.73
CA GLY A 116 -0.89 -4.36 -8.35
C GLY A 116 0.45 -3.99 -7.70
N ARG A 117 0.49 -2.92 -6.89
CA ARG A 117 1.74 -2.36 -6.33
C ARG A 117 1.68 -2.15 -4.81
N GLY A 118 2.84 -1.86 -4.21
CA GLY A 118 3.00 -1.67 -2.76
C GLY A 118 2.29 -0.44 -2.19
N VAL A 119 2.21 0.66 -2.95
CA VAL A 119 1.51 1.90 -2.58
C VAL A 119 0.78 2.46 -3.81
N HIS A 120 -0.25 3.29 -3.59
CA HIS A 120 -0.87 4.04 -4.68
C HIS A 120 0.10 5.10 -5.22
N LEU A 121 0.11 5.24 -6.55
CA LEU A 121 0.72 6.36 -7.26
C LEU A 121 0.04 6.49 -8.62
N GLN A 122 -0.37 7.70 -9.00
CA GLN A 122 -0.93 7.94 -10.33
C GLN A 122 0.16 7.78 -11.40
N PRO A 123 -0.14 7.17 -12.57
CA PRO A 123 0.86 6.88 -13.59
C PRO A 123 1.68 8.10 -14.03
N ASP A 124 1.07 9.25 -14.22
CA ASP A 124 1.67 10.47 -14.76
C ASP A 124 2.01 11.51 -13.67
N LEU A 125 1.94 11.15 -12.39
CA LEU A 125 2.12 12.07 -11.27
C LEU A 125 3.39 12.93 -11.38
N CYS A 126 4.50 12.33 -11.79
CA CYS A 126 5.79 13.00 -11.91
C CYS A 126 5.71 14.18 -12.90
N MET A 127 4.89 14.05 -13.93
CA MET A 127 4.77 15.03 -15.01
C MET A 127 3.99 16.28 -14.62
N ALA A 128 3.24 16.25 -13.51
CA ALA A 128 2.61 17.44 -12.94
C ALA A 128 3.62 18.58 -12.67
N CYS A 129 4.91 18.23 -12.47
CA CYS A 129 6.01 19.17 -12.31
C CYS A 129 7.17 18.95 -13.30
N HIS A 130 7.37 17.73 -13.80
CA HIS A 130 8.54 17.35 -14.61
C HIS A 130 8.23 17.14 -16.10
N GLN A 131 7.15 17.73 -16.61
CA GLN A 131 6.73 17.61 -18.01
C GLN A 131 7.88 17.87 -19.01
N GLY A 132 8.71 18.89 -18.75
CA GLY A 132 9.86 19.25 -19.60
C GLY A 132 10.87 18.12 -19.83
N VAL A 133 10.98 17.17 -18.91
CA VAL A 133 11.92 16.03 -19.00
C VAL A 133 11.63 15.17 -20.22
N ILE A 134 10.36 14.89 -20.51
CA ILE A 134 9.94 14.09 -21.66
C ILE A 134 9.66 14.94 -22.91
N GLU A 135 9.49 16.25 -22.75
CA GLU A 135 9.27 17.21 -23.85
C GLU A 135 10.58 17.71 -24.48
N GLY A 136 11.73 17.20 -24.04
CA GLY A 136 13.03 17.42 -24.69
C GLY A 136 13.97 18.38 -23.98
N GLU A 137 13.69 18.79 -22.73
CA GLU A 137 14.67 19.51 -21.90
C GLU A 137 15.88 18.63 -21.56
N LEU A 138 15.70 17.29 -21.57
CA LEU A 138 16.77 16.32 -21.41
C LEU A 138 16.77 15.31 -22.57
N ALA A 139 17.77 15.44 -23.44
CA ALA A 139 17.96 14.52 -24.57
C ALA A 139 18.08 13.04 -24.16
N SER A 140 18.54 12.77 -22.92
CA SER A 140 18.63 11.40 -22.37
C SER A 140 17.29 10.78 -22.00
N HIS A 141 16.22 11.57 -21.98
CA HIS A 141 14.86 11.15 -21.62
C HIS A 141 13.87 11.26 -22.78
N ASN A 142 14.36 11.57 -23.98
CA ASN A 142 13.55 11.56 -25.19
C ASN A 142 12.90 10.19 -25.39
N ASP A 143 11.66 10.20 -25.89
CA ASP A 143 10.87 9.01 -26.21
C ASP A 143 10.45 8.15 -25.01
N PHE A 144 10.71 8.56 -23.76
CA PHE A 144 10.13 7.92 -22.60
C PHE A 144 8.67 8.33 -22.39
N THR A 145 7.88 7.38 -21.87
CA THR A 145 6.48 7.63 -21.53
C THR A 145 6.36 8.37 -20.18
N PRO A 146 5.33 9.20 -19.99
CA PRO A 146 5.03 9.88 -18.71
C PRO A 146 5.04 8.96 -17.49
N ASP A 147 4.60 7.71 -17.66
CA ASP A 147 4.53 6.72 -16.59
C ASP A 147 5.82 5.91 -16.39
N GLY A 148 6.79 6.05 -17.28
CA GLY A 148 8.06 5.33 -17.28
C GLY A 148 8.97 5.67 -16.10
N CYS A 149 8.86 6.90 -15.56
CA CYS A 149 9.74 7.38 -14.48
C CYS A 149 9.71 6.49 -13.24
N TRP A 150 8.52 6.00 -12.88
CA TRP A 150 8.32 5.16 -11.70
C TRP A 150 8.04 3.69 -12.06
N THR A 151 7.44 3.40 -13.23
CA THR A 151 7.21 2.02 -13.68
C THR A 151 8.47 1.34 -14.21
N GLY A 152 9.40 2.09 -14.78
CA GLY A 152 10.62 1.56 -15.39
C GLY A 152 11.67 1.08 -14.37
N GLY A 153 11.48 1.37 -13.08
CA GLY A 153 12.41 0.99 -12.01
C GLY A 153 13.77 1.71 -12.09
N CYS A 154 13.90 2.72 -12.97
CA CYS A 154 15.15 3.47 -13.15
C CYS A 154 15.42 4.43 -12.00
N HIS A 155 14.40 5.05 -11.42
CA HIS A 155 14.51 6.02 -10.33
C HIS A 155 13.60 5.65 -9.15
N ASN A 156 14.13 5.80 -7.93
CA ASN A 156 13.32 5.79 -6.71
C ASN A 156 13.03 7.24 -6.28
N PHE A 157 11.76 7.53 -6.00
CA PHE A 157 11.28 8.91 -5.80
C PHE A 157 11.89 9.59 -4.57
N HIS A 158 11.97 8.94 -3.41
CA HIS A 158 12.48 9.61 -2.22
C HIS A 158 14.00 9.80 -2.24
N ASP A 159 14.79 8.80 -2.65
CA ASP A 159 16.25 8.88 -2.49
C ASP A 159 17.02 9.13 -3.80
N HIS A 160 16.32 9.28 -4.93
CA HIS A 160 16.90 9.36 -6.29
C HIS A 160 17.95 8.30 -6.59
N ARG A 161 18.04 7.22 -5.80
CA ARG A 161 18.93 6.13 -6.11
C ARG A 161 18.36 5.47 -7.32
N SER A 162 19.10 5.54 -8.42
CA SER A 162 18.74 4.72 -9.56
C SER A 162 18.94 3.25 -9.20
N ILE A 163 18.25 2.34 -9.89
CA ILE A 163 18.76 0.98 -9.99
C ILE A 163 20.26 1.09 -10.32
N SER A 164 21.07 0.34 -9.56
CA SER A 164 22.53 0.45 -9.54
C SER A 164 23.06 0.78 -10.93
N THR A 165 23.50 2.03 -11.14
CA THR A 165 24.06 2.44 -12.43
C THR A 165 25.23 1.54 -12.82
N GLY A 166 25.95 1.03 -11.82
CA GLY A 166 26.96 -0.01 -11.98
C GLY A 166 26.39 -1.33 -12.50
N PHE A 167 25.22 -1.78 -12.02
CA PHE A 167 24.53 -2.95 -12.57
C PHE A 167 24.06 -2.69 -14.01
N LEU A 168 23.41 -1.55 -14.28
CA LEU A 168 22.94 -1.22 -15.64
C LEU A 168 24.08 -1.14 -16.63
N ARG A 169 25.17 -0.43 -16.28
CA ARG A 169 26.36 -0.31 -17.13
C ARG A 169 27.03 -1.67 -17.40
N LYS A 170 27.01 -2.59 -16.43
CA LYS A 170 27.56 -3.95 -16.61
C LYS A 170 26.66 -4.87 -17.44
N ASN A 171 25.38 -4.54 -17.58
CA ASN A 171 24.38 -5.42 -18.18
C ASN A 171 23.65 -4.80 -19.39
N LEU A 172 24.05 -3.61 -19.85
CA LEU A 172 23.40 -2.88 -20.95
C LEU A 172 23.33 -3.72 -22.24
N ASP A 173 24.37 -4.52 -22.50
CA ASP A 173 24.50 -5.36 -23.70
C ASP A 173 24.04 -6.81 -23.48
N ARG A 174 23.34 -7.11 -22.37
CA ARG A 174 22.84 -8.46 -22.11
C ARG A 174 21.63 -8.77 -23.01
N PRO A 175 21.43 -10.05 -23.37
CA PRO A 175 20.20 -10.45 -24.03
C PRO A 175 18.99 -10.15 -23.14
N TRP A 176 17.88 -9.79 -23.79
CA TRP A 176 16.61 -9.39 -23.15
C TRP A 176 16.12 -10.41 -22.09
N ILE A 177 16.32 -11.70 -22.36
CA ILE A 177 16.08 -12.78 -21.42
C ILE A 177 17.42 -13.49 -21.18
N LEU A 178 17.82 -13.56 -19.91
CA LEU A 178 18.95 -14.40 -19.51
C LEU A 178 18.57 -15.88 -19.67
N PRO A 179 19.53 -16.77 -19.93
CA PRO A 179 19.29 -18.20 -19.93
C PRO A 179 18.61 -18.64 -18.63
N GLU A 180 17.74 -19.63 -18.72
CA GLU A 180 17.03 -20.18 -17.57
C GLU A 180 18.05 -20.59 -16.49
N PRO A 181 17.91 -20.09 -15.24
CA PRO A 181 18.87 -20.39 -14.19
C PRO A 181 18.82 -21.89 -13.88
N ALA A 182 19.88 -22.62 -14.23
CA ALA A 182 20.05 -23.99 -13.80
C ALA A 182 20.58 -24.01 -12.37
N LEU A 183 19.84 -24.66 -11.46
CA LEU A 183 20.43 -25.04 -10.18
C LEU A 183 21.45 -26.16 -10.42
N PRO A 184 22.61 -26.16 -9.74
CA PRO A 184 23.49 -27.30 -9.79
C PRO A 184 22.73 -28.54 -9.31
N GLU A 185 22.97 -29.69 -9.93
CA GLU A 185 22.49 -30.96 -9.39
C GLU A 185 23.03 -31.12 -7.97
N ARG A 186 22.12 -31.08 -6.99
CA ARG A 186 22.43 -31.30 -5.58
C ARG A 186 21.92 -32.66 -5.19
N THR A 187 22.84 -33.57 -4.88
CA THR A 187 22.48 -34.83 -4.23
C THR A 187 22.21 -34.54 -2.75
N VAL A 188 20.96 -34.67 -2.32
CA VAL A 188 20.62 -34.59 -0.89
C VAL A 188 20.77 -35.99 -0.30
N GLU A 189 21.86 -36.23 0.43
CA GLU A 189 21.95 -37.42 1.29
C GLU A 189 21.03 -37.22 2.50
N VAL A 190 19.82 -37.77 2.42
CA VAL A 190 18.89 -37.77 3.55
C VAL A 190 19.36 -38.82 4.55
N LYS A 191 20.13 -38.40 5.56
CA LYS A 191 20.28 -39.18 6.79
C LYS A 191 19.02 -38.96 7.63
N LEU A 192 18.05 -39.84 7.48
CA LEU A 192 16.95 -39.92 8.43
C LEU A 192 17.55 -40.29 9.78
N GLN A 193 17.60 -39.34 10.71
CA GLN A 193 17.85 -39.66 12.10
C GLN A 193 16.60 -40.38 12.59
N THR A 194 16.70 -41.69 12.80
CA THR A 194 15.67 -42.41 13.53
C THR A 194 15.62 -41.81 14.93
N PRO A 195 14.47 -41.25 15.36
CA PRO A 195 14.33 -40.79 16.74
C PRO A 195 14.66 -41.96 17.67
N PRO A 196 15.35 -41.72 18.81
CA PRO A 196 15.49 -42.75 19.82
C PRO A 196 14.10 -43.24 20.24
N GLU A 197 13.99 -44.53 20.58
CA GLU A 197 12.75 -45.10 21.08
C GLU A 197 12.29 -44.32 22.31
N ALA A 198 11.02 -43.93 22.35
CA ALA A 198 10.51 -43.08 23.42
C ALA A 198 10.52 -43.85 24.74
N ASP A 199 11.38 -43.43 25.69
CA ASP A 199 11.32 -43.90 27.07
C ASP A 199 10.19 -43.17 27.81
N LEU A 200 8.99 -43.72 27.67
CA LEU A 200 7.81 -43.22 28.35
C LEU A 200 7.92 -43.37 29.87
N ILE A 201 8.78 -44.26 30.38
CA ILE A 201 8.95 -44.48 31.82
C ILE A 201 9.68 -43.30 32.45
N GLU A 202 10.75 -42.80 31.81
CA GLU A 202 11.46 -41.61 32.29
C GLU A 202 10.59 -40.35 32.23
N ALA A 203 9.80 -40.19 31.15
CA ALA A 203 8.94 -39.03 30.94
C ALA A 203 7.86 -38.90 32.03
N PHE A 204 7.22 -40.00 32.44
CA PHE A 204 6.15 -39.96 33.44
C PHE A 204 6.64 -39.94 34.90
N LEU A 205 7.88 -40.35 35.17
CA LEU A 205 8.43 -40.37 36.53
C LEU A 205 9.10 -39.05 36.95
N LYS A 206 9.50 -38.19 36.00
CA LYS A 206 10.09 -36.87 36.28
C LYS A 206 9.08 -35.75 36.52
N GLU A 207 7.84 -35.87 36.04
CA GLU A 207 6.79 -34.88 36.30
C GLU A 207 6.09 -35.07 37.67
N GLY A 208 6.48 -36.09 38.43
CA GLY A 208 5.92 -36.42 39.75
C GLY A 208 6.75 -35.99 40.97
N LYS A 209 7.75 -35.10 40.81
CA LYS A 209 8.52 -34.53 41.93
C LYS A 209 8.42 -33.01 41.96
#